data_AF-A0AAW1LWX6-F1
#
_entry.id   AF-A0AAW1LWX6-F1
#
_cell.length_a   1.000
_cell.length_b   1.000
_cell.length_c   1.000
_cell.angle_alpha   90.00
_cell.angle_beta   90.00
_cell.angle_gamma   90.00
#
_symmetry.space_group_name_H-M   'P 1'
#
loop_
_entity.id
_entity.type
_entity.pdbx_description
1 polymer ?
#
loop_
_entity_poly.entity_id
_entity_poly.type
_entity_poly.pdbx_seq_one_letter_code
_entity_poly.pdbx_strand_id
1 'polypeptide(L)'
;MDQIGRVQNNDTIEKILEVYINRLANMDDTRLIAFYVSKMTPSKQVLLYSSYLEKIIDECDREEALKYAEKCGLNIDLVTKTVVENIRNKPIEVGEASLQQKLTLDDEYKISAIDWLLFYDYHRPEALKQSNALIFKFLSVGKLDAAQLVFNKIPSDSVDKILVEGEVAQNIKQAIKEHLSYKSYLDAHEAFNVWFKHFKSKPIPPENISDDAHLTEKLNPQKHYYIMSCYSPTVDECVLLLSTVLLESKLLNECIQLADILASEKYGLYMVYNKQKLEEIVAKLTECSVTLLEDNKDPWGNNTSL
;
A
#
# COMPACT_ATOMS: atom_id res chain seq x y z
N MET A 1 10.01 0.37 -56.49
CA MET A 1 10.10 1.82 -56.21
C MET A 1 8.80 2.39 -55.65
N ASP A 2 7.62 1.92 -56.08
CA ASP A 2 6.31 2.40 -55.58
C ASP A 2 6.04 2.15 -54.08
N GLN A 3 6.59 1.11 -53.47
CA GLN A 3 6.49 0.90 -52.02
C GLN A 3 7.27 1.95 -51.22
N ILE A 4 8.41 2.42 -51.72
CA ILE A 4 9.26 3.40 -51.01
C ILE A 4 8.61 4.79 -51.02
N GLY A 5 7.98 5.18 -52.15
CA GLY A 5 7.24 6.44 -52.24
C GLY A 5 5.95 6.45 -51.42
N ARG A 6 5.24 5.32 -51.31
CA ARG A 6 4.06 5.19 -50.43
C ARG A 6 4.42 5.26 -48.94
N VAL A 7 5.53 4.65 -48.55
CA VAL A 7 6.03 4.70 -47.15
C VAL A 7 6.44 6.14 -46.79
N GLN A 8 7.18 6.84 -47.65
CA GLN A 8 7.55 8.24 -47.41
C GLN A 8 6.34 9.20 -47.34
N ASN A 9 5.31 8.97 -48.15
CA ASN A 9 4.07 9.75 -48.09
C ASN A 9 3.30 9.48 -46.80
N ASN A 10 3.22 8.22 -46.35
CA ASN A 10 2.57 7.87 -45.09
C ASN A 10 3.29 8.49 -43.89
N ASP A 11 4.62 8.47 -43.86
CA ASP A 11 5.41 9.13 -42.82
C ASP A 11 5.17 10.66 -42.79
N THR A 12 5.00 11.27 -43.95
CA THR A 12 4.71 12.70 -44.07
C THR A 12 3.31 13.02 -43.56
N ILE A 13 2.31 12.21 -43.93
CA ILE A 13 0.92 12.35 -43.46
C ILE A 13 0.86 12.17 -41.94
N GLU A 14 1.54 11.16 -41.39
CA GLU A 14 1.59 10.94 -39.94
C GLU A 14 2.20 12.13 -39.20
N LYS A 15 3.30 12.72 -39.70
CA LYS A 15 3.89 13.91 -39.09
C LYS A 15 2.93 15.11 -39.10
N ILE A 16 2.18 15.29 -40.18
CA ILE A 16 1.16 16.35 -40.27
C ILE A 16 0.05 16.09 -39.25
N LEU A 17 -0.42 14.85 -39.15
CA LEU A 17 -1.44 14.45 -38.17
C LEU A 17 -0.95 14.63 -36.74
N GLU A 18 0.29 14.29 -36.42
CA GLU A 18 0.89 14.53 -35.10
C GLU A 18 0.86 16.00 -34.71
N VAL A 19 1.32 16.89 -35.61
CA VAL A 19 1.29 18.34 -35.38
C VAL A 19 -0.14 18.83 -35.18
N TYR A 20 -1.09 18.30 -35.95
CA TYR A 20 -2.49 18.66 -35.83
C TYR A 20 -3.13 18.17 -34.53
N ILE A 21 -2.89 16.91 -34.14
CA ILE A 21 -3.33 16.32 -32.87
C ILE A 21 -2.77 17.13 -31.69
N ASN A 22 -1.49 17.50 -31.73
CA ASN A 22 -0.88 18.34 -30.69
C ASN A 22 -1.54 19.72 -30.60
N ARG A 23 -2.00 20.28 -31.71
CA ARG A 23 -2.75 21.55 -31.72
C ARG A 23 -4.17 21.38 -31.18
N LEU A 24 -4.86 20.30 -31.54
CA LEU A 24 -6.18 19.96 -31.01
C LEU A 24 -6.16 19.72 -29.50
N ALA A 25 -5.07 19.12 -29.00
CA ALA A 25 -4.85 18.93 -27.56
C ALA A 25 -4.72 20.24 -26.76
N ASN A 26 -4.55 21.39 -27.42
CA ASN A 26 -4.61 22.71 -26.77
C ASN A 26 -6.01 23.33 -26.82
N MET A 27 -6.93 22.73 -27.59
CA MET A 27 -8.34 23.15 -27.74
C MET A 27 -9.29 22.20 -27.01
N ASP A 28 -8.76 21.17 -26.34
CA ASP A 28 -9.48 20.14 -25.60
C ASP A 28 -10.60 19.43 -26.38
N ASP A 29 -10.47 19.32 -27.71
CA ASP A 29 -11.43 18.57 -28.54
C ASP A 29 -11.11 17.06 -28.54
N THR A 30 -11.48 16.39 -27.45
CA THR A 30 -11.28 14.96 -27.20
C THR A 30 -11.79 14.07 -28.35
N ARG A 31 -12.91 14.46 -28.97
CA ARG A 31 -13.56 13.70 -30.04
C ARG A 31 -12.70 13.66 -31.29
N LEU A 32 -12.23 14.82 -31.72
CA LEU A 32 -11.37 14.93 -32.89
C LEU A 32 -10.02 14.25 -32.62
N ILE A 33 -9.46 14.42 -31.42
CA ILE A 33 -8.20 13.78 -31.05
C ILE A 33 -8.32 12.25 -31.15
N ALA A 34 -9.34 11.64 -30.55
CA ALA A 34 -9.56 10.19 -30.65
C ALA A 34 -9.69 9.72 -32.11
N PHE A 35 -10.46 10.47 -32.92
CA PHE A 35 -10.64 10.17 -34.33
C PHE A 35 -9.33 10.22 -35.12
N TYR A 36 -8.55 11.30 -35.02
CA TYR A 36 -7.30 11.44 -35.77
C TYR A 36 -6.23 10.47 -35.28
N VAL A 37 -6.16 10.24 -33.96
CA VAL A 37 -5.22 9.27 -33.41
C VAL A 37 -5.51 7.87 -33.95
N SER A 38 -6.78 7.45 -34.09
CA SER A 38 -7.14 6.14 -34.69
C SER A 38 -6.65 5.92 -36.13
N LYS A 39 -6.23 6.98 -36.83
CA LYS A 39 -5.68 6.88 -38.20
C LYS A 39 -4.17 6.68 -38.23
N MET A 40 -3.51 6.78 -37.08
CA MET A 40 -2.07 6.58 -36.92
C MET A 40 -1.73 5.08 -36.86
N THR A 41 -0.45 4.75 -36.99
CA THR A 41 0.06 3.41 -36.68
C THR A 41 -0.23 2.99 -35.23
N PRO A 42 -0.44 1.69 -34.94
CA PRO A 42 -0.82 1.21 -33.59
C PRO A 42 0.12 1.66 -32.47
N SER A 43 1.43 1.70 -32.71
CA SER A 43 2.40 2.17 -31.73
C SER A 43 2.22 3.65 -31.39
N LYS A 44 1.92 4.48 -32.41
CA LYS A 44 1.66 5.91 -32.24
C LYS A 44 0.28 6.19 -31.65
N GLN A 45 -0.71 5.33 -31.93
CA GLN A 45 -2.03 5.44 -31.34
C GLN A 45 -1.96 5.46 -29.82
N VAL A 46 -1.28 4.45 -29.26
CA VAL A 46 -1.10 4.31 -27.81
C VAL A 46 -0.31 5.50 -27.27
N LEU A 47 0.85 5.79 -27.87
CA LEU A 47 1.75 6.84 -27.40
C LEU A 47 1.10 8.23 -27.38
N LEU A 48 0.44 8.62 -28.48
CA LEU A 48 -0.15 9.95 -28.62
C LEU A 48 -1.40 10.08 -27.76
N TYR A 49 -2.26 9.06 -27.74
CA TYR A 49 -3.49 9.14 -26.96
C TYR A 49 -3.21 9.08 -25.46
N SER A 50 -2.33 8.19 -24.99
CA SER A 50 -1.95 8.15 -23.57
C SER A 50 -1.34 9.47 -23.11
N SER A 51 -0.46 10.08 -23.91
CA SER A 51 0.13 11.40 -23.63
C SER A 51 -0.91 12.52 -23.57
N TYR A 52 -1.99 12.41 -24.34
CA TYR A 52 -3.11 13.35 -24.27
C TYR A 52 -3.95 13.11 -23.00
N LEU A 53 -4.27 11.86 -22.68
CA LEU A 53 -5.03 11.50 -21.48
C LEU A 53 -4.34 11.95 -20.18
N GLU A 54 -3.00 12.00 -20.14
CA GLU A 54 -2.26 12.58 -19.01
C GLU A 54 -2.61 14.05 -18.71
N LYS A 55 -3.20 14.78 -19.66
CA LYS A 55 -3.60 16.18 -19.44
C LYS A 55 -5.00 16.30 -18.83
N ILE A 56 -5.78 15.22 -18.82
CA ILE A 56 -7.17 15.22 -18.36
C ILE A 56 -7.20 14.92 -16.86
N ILE A 57 -7.63 15.92 -16.10
CA ILE A 57 -7.72 15.84 -14.63
C ILE A 57 -9.13 15.47 -14.17
N ASP A 58 -10.17 16.03 -14.81
CA ASP A 58 -11.57 15.82 -14.41
C ASP A 58 -12.09 14.42 -14.76
N GLU A 59 -12.77 13.77 -13.81
CA GLU A 59 -13.23 12.38 -13.94
C GLU A 59 -14.29 12.20 -15.03
N CYS A 60 -15.19 13.17 -15.23
CA CYS A 60 -16.21 13.09 -16.28
C CYS A 60 -15.55 13.14 -17.66
N ASP A 61 -14.56 14.02 -17.83
CA ASP A 61 -13.79 14.14 -19.07
C ASP A 61 -12.97 12.87 -19.36
N ARG A 62 -12.44 12.21 -18.34
CA ARG A 62 -11.74 10.92 -18.48
C ARG A 62 -12.66 9.84 -19.01
N GLU A 63 -13.85 9.71 -18.44
CA GLU A 63 -14.84 8.73 -18.89
C GLU A 63 -15.28 9.00 -20.34
N GLU A 64 -15.54 10.28 -20.67
CA GLU A 64 -15.91 10.70 -22.02
C GLU A 64 -14.79 10.40 -23.03
N ALA A 65 -13.53 10.65 -22.66
CA ALA A 65 -12.39 10.31 -23.50
C ALA A 65 -12.30 8.81 -23.81
N LEU A 66 -12.44 7.94 -22.80
CA LEU A 66 -12.42 6.49 -23.01
C LEU A 66 -13.59 6.04 -23.90
N LYS A 67 -14.80 6.58 -23.71
CA LYS A 67 -15.96 6.30 -24.57
C LYS A 67 -15.70 6.69 -26.03
N TYR A 68 -15.02 7.81 -26.28
CA TYR A 68 -14.66 8.20 -27.66
C TYR A 68 -13.54 7.34 -28.25
N ALA A 69 -12.54 6.99 -27.44
CA ALA A 69 -11.47 6.08 -27.85
C ALA A 69 -12.04 4.73 -28.28
N GLU A 70 -13.00 4.20 -27.54
CA GLU A 70 -13.66 2.92 -27.81
C GLU A 70 -14.46 3.00 -29.13
N LYS A 71 -15.24 4.07 -29.31
CA LYS A 71 -15.98 4.33 -30.57
C LYS A 71 -15.06 4.43 -31.79
N CYS A 72 -13.84 4.94 -31.62
CA CYS A 72 -12.85 5.04 -32.69
C CYS A 72 -12.04 3.75 -32.89
N GLY A 73 -12.23 2.73 -32.05
CA GLY A 73 -11.52 1.45 -32.13
C GLY A 73 -10.09 1.50 -31.58
N LEU A 74 -9.77 2.43 -30.68
CA LEU A 74 -8.49 2.45 -29.99
C LEU A 74 -8.43 1.30 -28.97
N ASN A 75 -7.24 0.76 -28.74
CA ASN A 75 -7.03 -0.28 -27.74
C ASN A 75 -7.05 0.32 -26.33
N ILE A 76 -8.21 0.25 -25.67
CA ILE A 76 -8.44 0.81 -24.34
C ILE A 76 -7.50 0.20 -23.30
N ASP A 77 -7.28 -1.11 -23.34
CA ASP A 77 -6.46 -1.83 -22.36
C ASP A 77 -5.01 -1.34 -22.39
N LEU A 78 -4.47 -1.19 -23.60
CA LEU A 78 -3.10 -0.75 -23.77
C LEU A 78 -2.96 0.75 -23.47
N VAL A 79 -3.93 1.57 -23.90
CA VAL A 79 -3.95 3.02 -23.65
C VAL A 79 -4.03 3.32 -22.15
N THR A 80 -5.00 2.73 -21.44
CA THR A 80 -5.23 2.96 -20.00
C THR A 80 -4.03 2.48 -19.18
N LYS A 81 -3.47 1.33 -19.52
CA LYS A 81 -2.22 0.86 -18.93
C LYS A 81 -1.07 1.86 -19.15
N THR A 82 -0.85 2.30 -20.40
CA THR A 82 0.25 3.21 -20.72
C THR A 82 0.10 4.58 -20.06
N VAL A 83 -1.11 5.16 -19.98
CA VAL A 83 -1.30 6.45 -19.28
C VAL A 83 -0.97 6.32 -17.79
N VAL A 84 -1.38 5.24 -17.13
CA VAL A 84 -1.06 5.01 -15.72
C VAL A 84 0.44 4.80 -15.52
N GLU A 85 1.09 4.02 -16.39
CA GLU A 85 2.54 3.82 -16.36
C GLU A 85 3.31 5.13 -16.55
N ASN A 86 2.91 5.95 -17.51
CA ASN A 86 3.52 7.26 -17.76
C ASN A 86 3.45 8.15 -16.52
N ILE A 87 2.26 8.25 -15.89
CA ILE A 87 2.06 9.07 -14.70
C ILE A 87 2.86 8.52 -13.51
N ARG A 88 2.77 7.21 -13.26
CA ARG A 88 3.50 6.54 -12.16
C ARG A 88 5.01 6.69 -12.32
N ASN A 89 5.54 6.63 -13.54
CA ASN A 89 6.97 6.67 -13.80
C ASN A 89 7.57 8.07 -13.62
N LYS A 90 6.77 9.14 -13.59
CA LYS A 90 7.24 10.47 -13.20
C LYS A 90 7.92 10.43 -11.84
N PRO A 91 8.99 11.20 -11.61
CA PRO A 91 9.67 11.24 -10.32
C PRO A 91 8.68 11.63 -9.22
N ILE A 92 8.84 11.04 -8.04
CA ILE A 92 8.12 11.50 -6.85
C ILE A 92 8.97 12.59 -6.22
N GLU A 93 8.37 13.76 -6.01
CA GLU A 93 9.04 14.83 -5.31
C GLU A 93 9.25 14.45 -3.84
N VAL A 94 10.50 14.52 -3.39
CA VAL A 94 10.88 14.28 -2.00
C VAL A 94 11.16 15.64 -1.37
N GLY A 95 10.42 15.98 -0.32
CA GLY A 95 10.70 17.18 0.47
C GLY A 95 11.98 17.03 1.29
N GLU A 96 12.29 18.04 2.09
CA GLU A 96 13.39 17.96 3.06
C GLU A 96 13.25 16.73 3.98
N ALA A 97 14.37 16.29 4.57
CA ALA A 97 14.46 15.08 5.38
C ALA A 97 13.55 15.14 6.63
N SER A 98 12.28 14.79 6.45
CA SER A 98 11.29 14.58 7.48
C SER A 98 11.03 13.08 7.64
N LEU A 99 10.75 12.65 8.87
CA LEU A 99 10.35 11.27 9.18
C LEU A 99 9.06 10.85 8.46
N GLN A 100 8.22 11.82 8.11
CA GLN A 100 7.03 11.64 7.26
C GLN A 100 7.00 12.75 6.22
N GLN A 101 6.99 12.34 4.95
CA GLN A 101 6.84 13.23 3.82
C GLN A 101 5.36 13.62 3.68
N LYS A 102 5.10 14.92 3.50
CA LYS A 102 3.73 15.41 3.31
C LYS A 102 3.19 15.00 1.94
N LEU A 103 1.88 14.79 1.88
CA LEU A 103 1.16 14.60 0.63
C LEU A 103 1.24 15.89 -0.22
N THR A 104 1.60 15.75 -1.49
CA THR A 104 1.64 16.85 -2.46
C THR A 104 0.55 16.70 -3.52
N LEU A 105 0.23 17.78 -4.23
CA LEU A 105 -0.70 17.74 -5.38
C LEU A 105 -0.23 16.78 -6.48
N ASP A 106 1.09 16.64 -6.65
CA ASP A 106 1.69 15.68 -7.58
C ASP A 106 1.49 14.22 -7.12
N ASP A 107 1.51 13.96 -5.81
CA ASP A 107 1.14 12.64 -5.27
C ASP A 107 -0.34 12.34 -5.51
N GLU A 108 -1.23 13.30 -5.24
CA GLU A 108 -2.68 13.17 -5.49
C GLU A 108 -2.97 12.90 -6.97
N TYR A 109 -2.28 13.62 -7.87
CA TYR A 109 -2.37 13.37 -9.31
C TYR A 109 -1.95 11.94 -9.67
N LYS A 110 -0.82 11.45 -9.13
CA LYS A 110 -0.36 10.07 -9.33
C LYS A 110 -1.35 9.03 -8.78
N ILE A 111 -1.95 9.28 -7.62
CA ILE A 111 -2.97 8.42 -7.02
C ILE A 111 -4.22 8.38 -7.92
N SER A 112 -4.65 9.55 -8.43
CA SER A 112 -5.80 9.65 -9.35
C SER A 112 -5.59 8.89 -10.65
N ALA A 113 -4.35 8.58 -11.05
CA ALA A 113 -4.10 7.84 -12.27
C ALA A 113 -4.74 6.44 -12.24
N ILE A 114 -4.86 5.83 -11.06
CA ILE A 114 -5.49 4.51 -10.91
C ILE A 114 -6.95 4.51 -11.40
N ASP A 115 -7.65 5.66 -11.37
CA ASP A 115 -9.02 5.79 -11.87
C ASP A 115 -9.17 5.37 -13.34
N TRP A 116 -8.15 5.58 -14.17
CA TRP A 116 -8.15 5.15 -15.57
C TRP A 116 -8.39 3.63 -15.74
N LEU A 117 -8.00 2.83 -14.74
CA LEU A 117 -8.14 1.37 -14.74
C LEU A 117 -9.33 0.88 -13.90
N LEU A 118 -10.07 1.79 -13.26
CA LEU A 118 -11.25 1.46 -12.46
C LEU A 118 -12.57 1.74 -13.18
N PHE A 119 -12.54 2.37 -14.36
CA PHE A 119 -13.73 2.57 -15.19
C PHE A 119 -14.38 1.25 -15.62
N TYR A 120 -13.57 0.22 -15.88
CA TYR A 120 -14.06 -1.08 -16.32
C TYR A 120 -13.60 -2.20 -15.38
N ASP A 121 -14.55 -3.05 -14.98
CA ASP A 121 -14.27 -4.14 -14.04
C ASP A 121 -13.23 -5.14 -14.55
N TYR A 122 -13.15 -5.35 -15.87
CA TYR A 122 -12.20 -6.29 -16.45
C TYR A 122 -10.73 -5.80 -16.39
N HIS A 123 -10.49 -4.51 -16.10
CA HIS A 123 -9.15 -3.97 -15.85
C HIS A 123 -8.68 -4.14 -14.40
N ARG A 124 -9.52 -4.67 -13.50
CA ARG A 124 -9.18 -4.82 -12.07
C ARG A 124 -7.85 -5.53 -11.79
N PRO A 125 -7.46 -6.60 -12.52
CA PRO A 125 -6.15 -7.21 -12.32
C PRO A 125 -4.97 -6.27 -12.61
N GLU A 126 -5.11 -5.39 -13.61
CA GLU A 126 -4.09 -4.41 -13.95
C GLU A 126 -4.10 -3.23 -12.97
N ALA A 127 -5.28 -2.76 -12.56
CA ALA A 127 -5.43 -1.75 -11.49
C ALA A 127 -4.69 -2.19 -10.21
N LEU A 128 -4.86 -3.45 -9.80
CA LEU A 128 -4.19 -4.03 -8.64
C LEU A 128 -2.66 -3.98 -8.76
N LYS A 129 -2.11 -4.40 -9.92
CA LYS A 129 -0.67 -4.37 -10.18
C LYS A 129 -0.10 -2.96 -10.17
N GLN A 130 -0.78 -2.03 -10.84
CA GLN A 130 -0.35 -0.63 -10.93
C GLN A 130 -0.41 0.05 -9.55
N SER A 131 -1.46 -0.24 -8.76
CA SER A 131 -1.58 0.16 -7.36
C SER A 131 -0.41 -0.34 -6.51
N ASN A 132 -0.12 -1.65 -6.53
CA ASN A 132 0.97 -2.23 -5.74
C ASN A 132 2.33 -1.59 -6.05
N ALA A 133 2.60 -1.34 -7.33
CA ALA A 133 3.83 -0.68 -7.74
C ALA A 133 3.89 0.78 -7.28
N LEU A 134 2.76 1.50 -7.28
CA LEU A 134 2.70 2.87 -6.79
C LEU A 134 2.82 2.93 -5.25
N ILE A 135 2.17 2.02 -4.52
CA ILE A 135 2.33 1.83 -3.07
C ILE A 135 3.81 1.62 -2.74
N PHE A 136 4.47 0.65 -3.39
CA PHE A 136 5.90 0.41 -3.20
C PHE A 136 6.74 1.67 -3.39
N LYS A 137 6.45 2.45 -4.44
CA LYS A 137 7.18 3.66 -4.76
C LYS A 137 7.00 4.75 -3.69
N PHE A 138 5.78 4.93 -3.16
CA PHE A 138 5.52 5.85 -2.05
C PHE A 138 6.17 5.40 -0.74
N LEU A 139 6.09 4.10 -0.42
CA LEU A 139 6.71 3.53 0.77
C LEU A 139 8.24 3.68 0.75
N SER A 140 8.86 3.47 -0.41
CA SER A 140 10.31 3.65 -0.60
C SER A 140 10.80 5.08 -0.33
N VAL A 141 9.88 6.07 -0.40
CA VAL A 141 10.14 7.49 -0.14
C VAL A 141 9.64 7.93 1.25
N GLY A 142 8.98 7.04 2.00
CA GLY A 142 8.42 7.35 3.31
C GLY A 142 7.09 8.15 3.27
N LYS A 143 6.38 8.13 2.13
CA LYS A 143 5.05 8.74 1.98
C LYS A 143 3.94 7.74 2.35
N LEU A 144 3.80 7.45 3.65
CA LEU A 144 2.80 6.49 4.15
C LEU A 144 1.35 6.89 3.84
N ASP A 145 1.01 8.17 4.02
CA ASP A 145 -0.36 8.66 3.76
C ASP A 145 -0.74 8.48 2.27
N ALA A 146 0.20 8.76 1.36
CA ALA A 146 -0.02 8.55 -0.07
C ALA A 146 -0.22 7.05 -0.40
N ALA A 147 0.59 6.17 0.19
CA ALA A 147 0.44 4.72 0.04
C ALA A 147 -0.93 4.23 0.54
N GLN A 148 -1.41 4.74 1.69
CA GLN A 148 -2.73 4.42 2.21
C GLN A 148 -3.85 4.87 1.25
N LEU A 149 -3.73 6.07 0.67
CA LEU A 149 -4.70 6.58 -0.30
C LEU A 149 -4.74 5.73 -1.57
N VAL A 150 -3.60 5.25 -2.07
CA VAL A 150 -3.58 4.30 -3.20
C VAL A 150 -4.28 3.00 -2.82
N PHE A 151 -4.00 2.45 -1.64
CA PHE A 151 -4.62 1.21 -1.19
C PHE A 151 -6.15 1.34 -1.12
N ASN A 152 -6.64 2.41 -0.50
CA ASN A 152 -8.07 2.70 -0.35
C ASN A 152 -8.78 2.97 -1.70
N LYS A 153 -8.03 3.27 -2.76
CA LYS A 153 -8.54 3.50 -4.11
C LYS A 153 -9.04 2.22 -4.77
N ILE A 154 -8.41 1.09 -4.45
CA ILE A 154 -8.80 -0.22 -4.98
C ILE A 154 -10.06 -0.69 -4.23
N PRO A 155 -11.17 -0.99 -4.94
CA PRO A 155 -12.38 -1.41 -4.25
C PRO A 155 -12.15 -2.73 -3.50
N SER A 156 -12.75 -2.89 -2.33
CA SER A 156 -12.50 -4.04 -1.44
C SER A 156 -12.89 -5.39 -2.05
N ASP A 157 -13.83 -5.40 -3.00
CA ASP A 157 -14.29 -6.59 -3.73
C ASP A 157 -13.34 -7.02 -4.86
N SER A 158 -12.26 -6.27 -5.11
CA SER A 158 -11.37 -6.50 -6.26
C SER A 158 -10.74 -7.89 -6.23
N VAL A 159 -10.23 -8.32 -5.08
CA VAL A 159 -9.56 -9.62 -4.95
C VAL A 159 -10.55 -10.76 -5.19
N ASP A 160 -11.75 -10.65 -4.61
CA ASP A 160 -12.80 -11.65 -4.78
C ASP A 160 -13.24 -11.75 -6.25
N LYS A 161 -13.46 -10.61 -6.92
CA LYS A 161 -13.80 -10.58 -8.35
C LYS A 161 -12.74 -11.26 -9.22
N ILE A 162 -11.47 -10.97 -8.98
CA ILE A 162 -10.35 -11.56 -9.74
C ILE A 162 -10.28 -13.09 -9.53
N LEU A 163 -10.59 -13.57 -8.33
CA LEU A 163 -10.56 -15.00 -8.00
C LEU A 163 -11.76 -15.77 -8.57
N VAL A 164 -12.91 -15.12 -8.74
CA VAL A 164 -14.12 -15.74 -9.30
C VAL A 164 -13.99 -16.03 -10.81
N GLU A 165 -13.16 -15.27 -11.53
CA GLU A 165 -12.99 -15.40 -12.99
C GLU A 165 -12.24 -16.67 -13.47
N GLY A 166 -11.89 -17.60 -12.56
CA GLY A 166 -11.39 -18.94 -12.89
C GLY A 166 -9.88 -19.13 -12.66
N GLU A 167 -9.18 -19.77 -13.60
CA GLU A 167 -7.73 -19.99 -13.46
C GLU A 167 -6.94 -18.69 -13.58
N VAL A 168 -6.62 -18.13 -12.42
CA VAL A 168 -5.81 -16.91 -12.31
C VAL A 168 -4.35 -17.19 -12.65
N ALA A 169 -3.80 -16.41 -13.58
CA ALA A 169 -2.39 -16.47 -13.96
C ALA A 169 -1.45 -16.20 -12.77
N GLN A 170 -0.25 -16.82 -12.77
CA GLN A 170 0.70 -16.74 -11.65
C GLN A 170 1.12 -15.29 -11.32
N ASN A 171 1.26 -14.44 -12.33
CA ASN A 171 1.57 -13.02 -12.14
C ASN A 171 0.46 -12.25 -11.40
N ILE A 172 -0.80 -12.64 -11.58
CA ILE A 172 -1.93 -12.03 -10.87
C ILE A 172 -2.01 -12.57 -9.44
N LYS A 173 -1.76 -13.88 -9.23
CA LYS A 173 -1.63 -14.45 -7.88
C LYS A 173 -0.54 -13.76 -7.07
N GLN A 174 0.59 -13.46 -7.70
CA GLN A 174 1.67 -12.70 -7.08
C GLN A 174 1.22 -11.27 -6.70
N ALA A 175 0.52 -10.58 -7.60
CA ALA A 175 -0.03 -9.24 -7.30
C ALA A 175 -1.05 -9.26 -6.15
N ILE A 176 -1.88 -10.31 -6.05
CA ILE A 176 -2.81 -10.47 -4.91
C ILE A 176 -2.03 -10.62 -3.60
N LYS A 177 -0.99 -11.47 -3.59
CA LYS A 177 -0.14 -11.65 -2.39
C LYS A 177 0.49 -10.34 -1.96
N GLU A 178 1.11 -9.61 -2.90
CA GLU A 178 1.70 -8.30 -2.62
C GLU A 178 0.68 -7.30 -2.08
N HIS A 179 -0.52 -7.26 -2.66
CA HIS A 179 -1.58 -6.38 -2.21
C HIS A 179 -2.00 -6.67 -0.76
N LEU A 180 -2.16 -7.95 -0.42
CA LEU A 180 -2.47 -8.38 0.95
C LEU A 180 -1.31 -8.09 1.93
N SER A 181 -0.07 -8.22 1.48
CA SER A 181 1.10 -7.84 2.29
C SER A 181 1.12 -6.34 2.59
N TYR A 182 0.82 -5.50 1.59
CA TYR A 182 0.69 -4.05 1.81
C TYR A 182 -0.44 -3.71 2.76
N LYS A 183 -1.59 -4.40 2.65
CA LYS A 183 -2.70 -4.26 3.60
C LYS A 183 -2.21 -4.49 5.03
N SER A 184 -1.59 -5.65 5.30
CA SER A 184 -1.10 -5.99 6.64
C SER A 184 -0.08 -4.98 7.17
N TYR A 185 0.82 -4.50 6.30
CA TYR A 185 1.80 -3.47 6.66
C TYR A 185 1.15 -2.13 7.03
N LEU A 186 0.21 -1.66 6.21
CA LEU A 186 -0.50 -0.40 6.43
C LEU A 186 -1.37 -0.47 7.70
N ASP A 187 -2.11 -1.56 7.89
CA ASP A 187 -2.90 -1.82 9.10
C ASP A 187 -2.02 -1.79 10.36
N ALA A 188 -0.82 -2.39 10.30
CA ALA A 188 0.14 -2.37 11.41
C ALA A 188 0.65 -0.95 11.71
N HIS A 189 0.91 -0.16 10.68
CA HIS A 189 1.32 1.25 10.84
C HIS A 189 0.21 2.11 11.45
N GLU A 190 -1.04 1.90 11.04
CA GLU A 190 -2.19 2.58 11.64
C GLU A 190 -2.34 2.22 13.12
N ALA A 191 -2.31 0.92 13.45
CA ALA A 191 -2.36 0.44 14.82
C ALA A 191 -1.24 1.05 15.69
N PHE A 192 -0.01 1.11 15.17
CA PHE A 192 1.11 1.75 15.84
C PHE A 192 0.86 3.26 16.07
N ASN A 193 0.34 3.97 15.07
CA ASN A 193 0.05 5.40 15.19
C ASN A 193 -1.03 5.68 16.24
N VAL A 194 -2.07 4.84 16.31
CA VAL A 194 -3.10 4.89 17.35
C VAL A 194 -2.45 4.69 18.72
N TRP A 195 -1.68 3.62 18.89
CA TRP A 195 -0.94 3.36 20.13
C TRP A 195 -0.03 4.53 20.53
N PHE A 196 0.73 5.07 19.59
CA PHE A 196 1.69 6.14 19.87
C PHE A 196 1.01 7.44 20.30
N LYS A 197 -0.17 7.75 19.75
CA LYS A 197 -1.01 8.87 20.21
C LYS A 197 -1.47 8.66 21.65
N HIS A 198 -1.93 7.45 22.00
CA HIS A 198 -2.31 7.11 23.38
C HIS A 198 -1.09 7.20 24.33
N PHE A 199 0.07 6.71 23.90
CA PHE A 199 1.30 6.78 24.68
C PHE A 199 1.75 8.21 24.97
N LYS A 200 1.55 9.15 24.04
CA LYS A 200 1.87 10.57 24.22
C LYS A 200 0.86 11.32 25.07
N SER A 201 -0.39 10.86 25.13
CA SER A 201 -1.49 11.50 25.84
C SER A 201 -1.73 10.95 27.25
N LYS A 202 -0.70 10.36 27.88
CA LYS A 202 -0.77 9.84 29.25
C LYS A 202 -1.35 10.88 30.22
N PRO A 203 -2.46 10.58 30.91
CA PRO A 203 -2.97 11.44 31.96
C PRO A 203 -1.95 11.69 33.07
N ILE A 204 -2.00 12.88 33.66
CA ILE A 204 -1.12 13.31 34.75
C ILE A 204 -1.41 12.39 35.97
N PRO A 205 -0.38 11.82 36.62
CA PRO A 205 -0.58 11.03 37.84
C PRO A 205 -1.33 11.85 38.90
N PRO A 206 -2.32 11.28 39.61
CA PRO A 206 -2.96 11.97 40.73
C PRO A 206 -1.92 12.34 41.81
N GLU A 207 -2.10 13.48 42.47
CA GLU A 207 -1.21 13.98 43.52
C GLU A 207 -0.93 12.89 44.57
N ASN A 208 0.36 12.70 44.89
CA ASN A 208 0.79 11.73 45.90
C ASN A 208 0.14 12.09 47.25
N ILE A 209 -0.70 11.18 47.74
CA ILE A 209 -1.13 11.20 49.13
C ILE A 209 0.10 10.87 49.98
N SER A 210 0.29 11.62 51.07
CA SER A 210 1.42 11.61 52.00
C SER A 210 1.96 10.20 52.34
N ASP A 211 3.29 10.10 52.50
CA ASP A 211 4.08 8.87 52.73
C ASP A 211 3.70 8.03 53.97
N ASP A 212 2.74 8.47 54.78
CA ASP A 212 2.24 7.76 55.97
C ASP A 212 1.10 6.76 55.70
N ALA A 213 0.85 6.41 54.44
CA ALA A 213 -0.17 5.45 54.03
C ALA A 213 0.34 3.98 53.99
N HIS A 214 -0.39 3.07 54.64
CA HIS A 214 -0.07 1.64 54.75
C HIS A 214 0.06 0.92 53.38
N LEU A 215 0.92 -0.11 53.32
CA LEU A 215 1.29 -0.92 52.14
C LEU A 215 0.13 -1.41 51.24
N THR A 216 -1.08 -1.58 51.77
CA THR A 216 -2.29 -1.94 50.99
C THR A 216 -2.80 -0.81 50.09
N GLU A 217 -2.37 0.43 50.31
CA GLU A 217 -2.72 1.61 49.52
C GLU A 217 -1.76 1.84 48.33
N LYS A 218 -0.57 1.21 48.34
CA LYS A 218 0.40 1.23 47.22
C LYS A 218 -0.04 0.36 46.03
N LEU A 219 -0.82 -0.68 46.25
CA LEU A 219 -1.53 -1.42 45.19
C LEU A 219 -2.88 -0.73 44.94
N ASN A 220 -2.85 0.50 44.43
CA ASN A 220 -4.10 1.20 44.17
C ASN A 220 -4.83 0.48 43.01
N PRO A 221 -6.00 -0.15 43.22
CA PRO A 221 -6.74 -0.86 42.16
C PRO A 221 -7.11 0.08 40.99
N GLN A 222 -7.12 1.39 41.23
CA GLN A 222 -7.27 2.40 40.20
C GLN A 222 -6.08 2.44 39.22
N LYS A 223 -4.83 2.21 39.67
CA LYS A 223 -3.66 2.10 38.77
C LYS A 223 -3.72 0.84 37.91
N HIS A 224 -4.14 -0.29 38.48
CA HIS A 224 -4.31 -1.54 37.73
C HIS A 224 -5.44 -1.43 36.71
N TYR A 225 -6.60 -0.89 37.10
CA TYR A 225 -7.73 -0.62 36.20
C TYR A 225 -7.38 0.37 35.08
N TYR A 226 -6.56 1.38 35.39
CA TYR A 226 -6.10 2.40 34.45
C TYR A 226 -5.10 1.85 33.42
N ILE A 227 -4.15 1.00 33.85
CA ILE A 227 -3.23 0.30 32.93
C ILE A 227 -4.01 -0.67 32.03
N MET A 228 -4.98 -1.39 32.60
CA MET A 228 -5.81 -2.35 31.86
C MET A 228 -6.77 -1.64 30.86
N SER A 229 -7.28 -0.45 31.20
CA SER A 229 -8.15 0.34 30.31
C SER A 229 -7.42 0.98 29.12
N CYS A 230 -6.15 1.36 29.26
CA CYS A 230 -5.42 2.08 28.22
C CYS A 230 -4.53 1.19 27.34
N TYR A 231 -4.10 0.03 27.84
CA TYR A 231 -3.13 -0.83 27.15
C TYR A 231 -3.72 -2.16 26.63
N SER A 232 -4.88 -2.61 27.14
CA SER A 232 -5.36 -3.99 26.89
C SER A 232 -5.75 -4.32 25.45
N PRO A 233 -6.49 -3.51 24.68
CA PRO A 233 -6.93 -3.96 23.34
C PRO A 233 -5.79 -3.93 22.30
N THR A 234 -4.96 -2.89 22.34
CA THR A 234 -4.03 -2.56 21.25
C THR A 234 -2.64 -3.18 21.43
N VAL A 235 -2.16 -3.32 22.68
CA VAL A 235 -0.87 -4.00 22.92
C VAL A 235 -1.00 -5.50 22.66
N ASP A 236 -2.16 -6.08 22.98
CA ASP A 236 -2.50 -7.46 22.65
C ASP A 236 -2.43 -7.72 21.15
N GLU A 237 -3.11 -6.89 20.33
CA GLU A 237 -3.10 -7.04 18.87
C GLU A 237 -1.71 -6.82 18.28
N CYS A 238 -1.00 -5.76 18.67
CA CYS A 238 0.34 -5.51 18.15
C CYS A 238 1.34 -6.63 18.49
N VAL A 239 1.27 -7.21 19.69
CA VAL A 239 2.17 -8.29 20.13
C VAL A 239 1.82 -9.61 19.44
N LEU A 240 0.52 -9.91 19.26
CA LEU A 240 0.08 -11.09 18.51
C LEU A 240 0.45 -10.99 17.02
N LEU A 241 0.19 -9.84 16.38
CA LEU A 241 0.57 -9.59 14.99
C LEU A 241 2.08 -9.64 14.82
N LEU A 242 2.85 -8.98 15.70
CA LEU A 242 4.31 -9.00 15.63
C LEU A 242 4.87 -10.40 15.85
N SER A 243 4.34 -11.18 16.81
CA SER A 243 4.74 -12.59 16.99
C SER A 243 4.41 -13.45 15.76
N THR A 244 3.30 -13.17 15.07
CA THR A 244 2.87 -13.94 13.89
C THR A 244 3.74 -13.59 12.69
N VAL A 245 4.01 -12.30 12.46
CA VAL A 245 4.89 -11.82 11.38
C VAL A 245 6.33 -12.29 11.58
N LEU A 246 6.85 -12.27 12.81
CA LEU A 246 8.20 -12.75 13.11
C LEU A 246 8.32 -14.27 12.90
N LEU A 247 7.27 -15.02 13.22
CA LEU A 247 7.19 -16.46 13.01
C LEU A 247 7.12 -16.81 11.52
N GLU A 248 6.28 -16.11 10.74
CA GLU A 248 6.20 -16.26 9.27
C GLU A 248 7.49 -15.84 8.56
N SER A 249 8.20 -14.84 9.10
CA SER A 249 9.45 -14.32 8.54
C SER A 249 10.71 -15.10 8.97
N LYS A 250 10.56 -16.16 9.79
CA LYS A 250 11.66 -16.93 10.40
C LYS A 250 12.67 -16.10 11.20
N LEU A 251 12.26 -14.94 11.72
CA LEU A 251 13.05 -14.07 12.60
C LEU A 251 12.80 -14.48 14.05
N LEU A 252 13.26 -15.69 14.38
CA LEU A 252 12.94 -16.39 15.63
C LEU A 252 13.65 -15.79 16.86
N ASN A 253 14.82 -15.17 16.67
CA ASN A 253 15.59 -14.55 17.75
C ASN A 253 14.92 -13.28 18.27
N GLU A 254 14.31 -12.51 17.37
CA GLU A 254 13.56 -11.30 17.65
C GLU A 254 12.25 -11.61 18.38
N CYS A 255 11.66 -12.79 18.12
CA CYS A 255 10.46 -13.27 18.82
C CYS A 255 10.76 -13.59 20.30
N ILE A 256 11.95 -14.11 20.60
CA ILE A 256 12.39 -14.37 21.99
C ILE A 256 12.71 -13.06 22.72
N GLN A 257 13.31 -12.09 22.05
CA GLN A 257 13.51 -10.75 22.62
C GLN A 257 12.16 -10.07 22.94
N LEU A 258 11.13 -10.33 22.13
CA LEU A 258 9.76 -9.89 22.43
C LEU A 258 9.26 -10.47 23.77
N ALA A 259 9.54 -11.75 24.05
CA ALA A 259 9.18 -12.40 25.31
C ALA A 259 9.87 -11.75 26.52
N ASP A 260 11.15 -11.42 26.40
CA ASP A 260 11.90 -10.71 27.45
C ASP A 260 11.34 -9.30 27.69
N ILE A 261 10.93 -8.61 26.63
CA ILE A 261 10.30 -7.29 26.73
C ILE A 261 8.92 -7.39 27.40
N LEU A 262 8.14 -8.41 27.07
CA LEU A 262 6.83 -8.68 27.68
C LEU A 262 6.93 -9.03 29.16
N ALA A 263 7.92 -9.85 29.54
CA ALA A 263 8.17 -10.27 30.91
C ALA A 263 8.92 -9.22 31.75
N SER A 264 9.40 -8.13 31.13
CA SER A 264 10.21 -7.12 31.81
C SER A 264 9.43 -6.36 32.87
N GLU A 265 9.91 -6.38 34.11
CA GLU A 265 9.41 -5.53 35.21
C GLU A 265 9.53 -4.02 34.90
N LYS A 266 10.47 -3.65 34.02
CA LYS A 266 10.70 -2.26 33.61
C LYS A 266 9.49 -1.67 32.87
N TYR A 267 8.80 -2.48 32.07
CA TYR A 267 7.66 -2.04 31.26
C TYR A 267 6.33 -2.56 31.80
N GLY A 268 6.34 -3.61 32.63
CA GLY A 268 5.15 -4.13 33.31
C GLY A 268 4.08 -4.66 32.35
N LEU A 269 4.44 -5.01 31.13
CA LEU A 269 3.51 -5.37 30.05
C LEU A 269 2.73 -6.64 30.37
N TYR A 270 3.33 -7.61 31.07
CA TYR A 270 2.65 -8.82 31.55
C TYR A 270 1.42 -8.54 32.44
N MET A 271 1.34 -7.37 33.08
CA MET A 271 0.19 -6.98 33.92
C MET A 271 -1.04 -6.54 33.10
N VAL A 272 -0.89 -6.33 31.80
CA VAL A 272 -1.94 -5.91 30.86
C VAL A 272 -2.76 -7.10 30.37
N TYR A 273 -2.19 -8.31 30.41
CA TYR A 273 -2.77 -9.51 29.85
C TYR A 273 -3.58 -10.32 30.88
N ASN A 274 -4.67 -10.93 30.43
CA ASN A 274 -5.36 -11.94 31.24
C ASN A 274 -4.58 -13.27 31.20
N LYS A 275 -4.86 -14.15 32.16
CA LYS A 275 -4.17 -15.45 32.28
C LYS A 275 -4.27 -16.32 31.01
N GLN A 276 -5.42 -16.32 30.33
CA GLN A 276 -5.64 -17.13 29.11
C GLN A 276 -4.82 -16.63 27.91
N LYS A 277 -4.69 -15.31 27.76
CA LYS A 277 -3.92 -14.67 26.68
C LYS A 277 -2.42 -14.80 26.89
N LEU A 278 -1.96 -14.76 28.15
CA LEU A 278 -0.57 -15.10 28.47
C LEU A 278 -0.25 -16.55 28.11
N GLU A 279 -1.18 -17.48 28.37
CA GLU A 279 -1.02 -18.88 27.95
C GLU A 279 -0.92 -19.01 26.41
N GLU A 280 -1.70 -18.23 25.65
CA GLU A 280 -1.64 -18.22 24.18
C GLU A 280 -0.31 -17.64 23.64
N ILE A 281 0.17 -16.54 24.20
CA ILE A 281 1.46 -15.94 23.82
C ILE A 281 2.61 -16.88 24.17
N VAL A 282 2.58 -17.50 25.35
CA VAL A 282 3.58 -18.49 25.76
C VAL A 282 3.53 -19.71 24.85
N ALA A 283 2.34 -20.16 24.42
CA ALA A 283 2.23 -21.27 23.46
C ALA A 283 2.92 -20.95 22.12
N LYS A 284 2.69 -19.74 21.57
CA LYS A 284 3.37 -19.30 20.33
C LYS A 284 4.88 -19.15 20.51
N LEU A 285 5.33 -18.68 21.67
CA LEU A 285 6.76 -18.60 22.00
C LEU A 285 7.40 -19.99 22.15
N THR A 286 6.69 -20.96 22.75
CA THR A 286 7.18 -22.34 22.83
C THR A 286 7.29 -22.99 21.45
N GLU A 287 6.37 -22.67 20.53
CA GLU A 287 6.47 -23.09 19.13
C GLU A 287 7.74 -22.52 18.47
N CYS A 288 8.03 -21.23 18.66
CA CYS A 288 9.29 -20.63 18.20
C CYS A 288 10.53 -21.32 18.77
N SER A 289 10.57 -21.59 20.07
CA SER A 289 11.70 -22.26 20.72
C SER A 289 11.89 -23.69 20.22
N VAL A 290 10.81 -24.41 19.88
CA VAL A 290 10.87 -25.74 19.28
C VAL A 290 11.43 -25.68 17.86
N THR A 291 10.98 -24.74 17.03
CA THR A 291 11.52 -24.57 15.67
C THR A 291 13.00 -24.17 15.69
N LEU A 292 13.45 -23.39 16.68
CA LEU A 292 14.87 -23.06 16.86
C LEU A 292 15.73 -24.28 17.24
N LEU A 293 15.18 -25.19 18.03
CA LEU A 293 15.84 -26.45 18.38
C LEU A 293 15.98 -27.38 17.17
N GLU A 294 15.00 -27.37 16.25
CA GLU A 294 15.08 -28.10 14.98
C GLU A 294 16.21 -27.56 14.07
N ASP A 295 16.53 -26.27 14.18
CA ASP A 295 17.60 -25.58 13.44
C ASP A 295 18.99 -25.66 14.13
N ASN A 296 19.20 -26.58 15.09
CA ASN A 296 20.43 -26.74 15.89
C ASN A 296 20.87 -25.47 16.65
N LYS A 297 19.92 -24.62 17.05
CA LYS A 297 20.16 -23.51 17.98
C LYS A 297 19.62 -23.86 19.36
N ASP A 298 20.10 -23.16 20.39
CA ASP A 298 19.51 -23.26 21.71
C ASP A 298 18.09 -22.65 21.74
N PRO A 299 17.27 -22.92 22.77
CA PRO A 299 15.90 -22.39 22.88
C PRO A 299 15.82 -20.85 22.90
N TRP A 300 16.95 -20.16 23.07
CA TRP A 300 17.10 -18.71 23.08
C TRP A 300 17.70 -18.15 21.77
N GLY A 301 17.93 -19.00 20.77
CA GLY A 301 18.40 -18.59 19.44
C GLY A 301 19.91 -18.38 19.32
N ASN A 302 20.70 -18.75 20.33
CA ASN A 302 22.14 -18.78 20.25
C ASN A 302 22.62 -20.07 19.59
N ASN A 303 23.73 -19.98 18.85
CA ASN A 303 24.37 -21.18 18.33
C ASN A 303 24.87 -22.01 19.51
N THR A 304 24.44 -23.27 19.60
CA THR A 304 25.00 -24.21 20.57
C THR A 304 26.49 -24.31 20.30
N SER A 305 27.29 -23.71 21.19
CA SER A 305 28.74 -23.86 21.13
C SER A 305 29.09 -25.28 21.60
N LEU A 306 29.26 -26.17 20.63
CA LEU A 306 30.03 -27.43 20.73
C LEU A 306 30.72 -27.68 19.39
#